data_AF-A0A956HYX1-F1
#
_entry.id   AF-A0A956HYX1-F1
#
_cell.length_a   1.000
_cell.length_b   1.000
_cell.length_c   1.000
_cell.angle_alpha   90.00
_cell.angle_beta   90.00
_cell.angle_gamma   90.00
#
_symmetry.space_group_name_H-M   'P 1'
#
loop_
_entity.id
_entity.type
_entity.pdbx_description
1 polymer ?
#
loop_
_entity_poly.entity_id
_entity_poly.type
_entity_poly.pdbx_seq_one_letter_code
_entity_poly.pdbx_strand_id
1 'polypeptide(L)'
;MEKKASLELISKGTPAEFVEALGREALDHSAVHHTYLKRLSNGELPDMEGALRDYAYQYSFYGRDFVNYLEGVIGSLPLQRQRDVIYENLEEEKGDPRATAIEHMPHTKMFQMFRRSVGVDENYERTTKACTTVLVWRDLFLQKCNSRQLGVALGG
;
A
#
# COMPACT_ATOMS: atom_id res chain seq x y z
N MET A 1 -14.46 -3.74 30.66
CA MET A 1 -15.13 -4.51 29.60
C MET A 1 -14.06 -5.12 28.73
N GLU A 2 -14.04 -6.44 28.56
CA GLU A 2 -13.02 -7.14 27.78
C GLU A 2 -13.15 -6.77 26.30
N LYS A 3 -12.05 -6.36 25.66
CA LYS A 3 -12.04 -5.96 24.25
C LYS A 3 -12.10 -7.23 23.40
N LYS A 4 -13.24 -7.49 22.77
CA LYS A 4 -13.39 -8.61 21.82
C LYS A 4 -12.52 -8.38 20.58
N ALA A 5 -11.88 -9.43 20.09
CA ALA A 5 -11.11 -9.41 18.86
C ALA A 5 -12.04 -9.37 17.63
N SER A 6 -11.61 -8.72 16.55
CA SER A 6 -12.37 -8.62 15.29
C SER A 6 -12.78 -10.00 14.76
N LEU A 7 -11.89 -10.99 14.83
CA LEU A 7 -12.16 -12.36 14.40
C LEU A 7 -13.34 -13.01 15.12
N GLU A 8 -13.54 -12.73 16.42
CA GLU A 8 -14.68 -13.27 17.16
C GLU A 8 -16.01 -12.66 16.69
N LEU A 9 -15.95 -11.39 16.27
CA LEU A 9 -17.11 -10.61 15.86
C LEU A 9 -17.58 -10.95 14.45
N ILE A 10 -16.77 -11.66 13.64
CA ILE A 10 -17.18 -12.19 12.33
C ILE A 10 -18.46 -13.04 12.43
N SER A 11 -18.59 -13.81 13.52
CA SER A 11 -19.72 -14.74 13.72
C SER A 11 -20.64 -14.39 14.89
N LYS A 12 -20.19 -13.51 15.81
CA LYS A 12 -20.88 -13.23 17.08
C LYS A 12 -21.22 -11.75 17.29
N GLY A 13 -20.80 -10.88 16.38
CA GLY A 13 -21.02 -9.44 16.45
C GLY A 13 -21.86 -8.92 15.29
N THR A 14 -22.21 -7.64 15.37
CA THR A 14 -22.74 -6.88 14.24
C THR A 14 -21.60 -6.46 13.30
N PRO A 15 -21.90 -6.14 12.02
CA PRO A 15 -20.90 -5.59 11.11
C PRO A 15 -20.22 -4.33 11.64
N ALA A 16 -20.96 -3.47 12.36
CA ALA A 16 -20.41 -2.25 12.96
C ALA A 16 -19.39 -2.55 14.05
N GLU A 17 -19.70 -3.47 14.97
CA GLU A 17 -18.76 -3.91 16.02
C GLU A 17 -17.51 -4.57 15.42
N PHE A 18 -17.69 -5.37 14.36
CA PHE A 18 -16.57 -5.97 13.64
C PHE A 18 -15.64 -4.91 13.07
N VAL A 19 -16.18 -3.92 12.33
CA VAL A 19 -15.40 -2.84 11.73
C VAL A 19 -14.70 -1.98 12.79
N GLU A 20 -15.38 -1.67 13.90
CA GLU A 20 -14.79 -0.92 15.02
C GLU A 20 -13.61 -1.68 15.64
N ALA A 21 -13.79 -2.99 15.91
CA ALA A 21 -12.72 -3.81 16.46
C ALA A 21 -11.54 -3.95 15.50
N LEU A 22 -11.80 -4.17 14.20
CA LEU A 22 -10.78 -4.25 13.17
C LEU A 22 -10.01 -2.93 13.04
N GLY A 23 -10.70 -1.80 13.04
CA GLY A 23 -10.07 -0.47 12.98
C GLY A 23 -9.17 -0.21 14.19
N ARG A 24 -9.63 -0.59 15.38
CA ARG A 24 -8.81 -0.50 16.60
C ARG A 24 -7.56 -1.39 16.52
N GLU A 25 -7.70 -2.62 16.05
CA GLU A 25 -6.56 -3.56 15.89
C GLU A 25 -5.56 -3.05 14.86
N ALA A 26 -6.04 -2.50 13.74
CA ALA A 26 -5.18 -1.91 12.72
C ALA A 26 -4.40 -0.71 13.26
N LEU A 27 -5.04 0.17 14.03
CA LEU A 27 -4.39 1.36 14.62
C LEU A 27 -3.38 1.02 15.72
N ASP A 28 -3.60 -0.07 16.47
CA ASP A 28 -2.68 -0.56 17.51
C ASP A 28 -1.53 -1.42 16.94
N HIS A 29 -1.56 -1.71 15.63
CA HIS A 29 -0.59 -2.57 14.98
C HIS A 29 0.81 -1.93 14.99
N SER A 30 1.84 -2.75 15.21
CA SER A 30 3.25 -2.30 15.30
C SER A 30 3.74 -1.56 14.05
N ALA A 31 3.18 -1.85 12.88
CA ALA A 31 3.46 -1.13 11.64
C ALA A 31 3.07 0.37 11.69
N VAL A 32 1.98 0.71 12.39
CA VAL A 32 1.57 2.11 12.63
C VAL A 32 2.53 2.82 13.59
N HIS A 33 3.23 2.04 14.42
CA HIS A 33 4.16 2.53 15.43
C HIS A 33 5.63 2.27 15.09
N HIS A 34 5.93 1.98 13.83
CA HIS A 34 7.22 1.47 13.38
C HIS A 34 8.38 2.44 13.69
N THR A 35 9.36 1.99 14.48
CA THR A 35 10.47 2.83 14.99
C THR A 35 11.24 3.53 13.88
N TYR A 36 11.53 2.84 12.76
CA TYR A 36 12.21 3.46 11.63
C TYR A 36 11.43 4.63 11.02
N LEU A 37 10.10 4.48 10.82
CA LEU A 37 9.28 5.53 10.21
C LEU A 37 9.15 6.75 11.13
N LYS A 38 9.05 6.54 12.44
CA LYS A 38 9.07 7.63 13.44
C LYS A 38 10.39 8.40 13.42
N ARG A 39 11.52 7.70 13.36
CA ARG A 39 12.84 8.35 13.30
C ARG A 39 13.04 9.06 11.96
N LEU A 40 12.57 8.47 10.86
CA LEU A 40 12.60 9.10 9.54
C LEU A 40 11.78 10.40 9.53
N SER A 41 10.55 10.40 10.07
CA SER A 41 9.71 11.59 10.12
C SER A 41 10.29 12.70 11.00
N ASN A 42 11.04 12.33 12.05
CA ASN A 42 11.65 13.29 12.97
C ASN A 42 13.03 13.78 12.53
N GLY A 43 13.59 13.26 11.44
CA GLY A 43 14.96 13.61 11.03
C GLY A 43 16.06 13.01 11.91
N GLU A 44 15.79 11.90 12.60
CA GLU A 44 16.65 11.30 13.65
C GLU A 44 17.48 10.10 13.15
N LEU A 45 17.59 9.90 11.84
CA LEU A 45 18.46 8.86 11.27
C LEU A 45 19.87 9.42 11.05
N PRO A 46 20.93 8.60 11.23
CA PRO A 46 22.31 9.06 11.07
C PRO A 46 22.65 9.57 9.67
N ASP A 47 22.00 9.00 8.64
CA ASP A 47 22.10 9.43 7.24
C ASP A 47 20.69 9.61 6.69
N MET A 48 20.18 10.84 6.76
CA MET A 48 18.81 11.16 6.32
C MET A 48 18.66 11.08 4.80
N GLU A 49 19.66 11.52 4.03
CA GLU A 49 19.60 11.49 2.57
C GLU A 49 19.65 10.05 2.06
N GLY A 50 20.55 9.23 2.60
CA GLY A 50 20.61 7.80 2.32
C GLY A 50 19.32 7.08 2.71
N ALA A 51 18.77 7.37 3.89
CA ALA A 51 17.51 6.78 4.33
C ALA A 51 16.31 7.16 3.44
N LEU A 52 16.21 8.41 3.01
CA LEU A 52 15.15 8.85 2.10
C LEU A 52 15.27 8.20 0.72
N ARG A 53 16.50 8.08 0.19
CA ARG A 53 16.75 7.37 -1.07
C ARG A 53 16.39 5.90 -0.98
N ASP A 54 16.84 5.21 0.06
CA ASP A 54 16.54 3.79 0.25
C ASP A 54 15.03 3.60 0.44
N TYR A 55 14.37 4.39 1.29
CA TYR A 55 12.92 4.33 1.45
C TYR A 55 12.18 4.53 0.13
N ALA A 56 12.51 5.57 -0.64
CA ALA A 56 11.86 5.85 -1.92
C ALA A 56 12.14 4.75 -2.96
N TYR A 57 13.33 4.15 -2.95
CA TYR A 57 13.68 3.03 -3.82
C TYR A 57 12.92 1.76 -3.45
N GLN A 58 12.96 1.35 -2.17
CA GLN A 58 12.29 0.14 -1.69
C GLN A 58 10.76 0.24 -1.81
N TYR A 59 10.17 1.39 -1.46
CA TYR A 59 8.73 1.60 -1.56
C TYR A 59 8.23 1.66 -3.01
N SER A 60 9.11 1.98 -3.98
CA SER A 60 8.72 2.00 -5.41
C SER A 60 8.24 0.65 -5.92
N PHE A 61 8.70 -0.46 -5.34
CA PHE A 61 8.26 -1.80 -5.72
C PHE A 61 6.82 -2.09 -5.30
N TYR A 62 6.32 -1.42 -4.27
CA TYR A 62 4.89 -1.43 -3.94
C TYR A 62 4.12 -0.53 -4.88
N GLY A 63 4.49 0.77 -4.96
CA GLY A 63 3.71 1.78 -5.69
C GLY A 63 3.56 1.47 -7.17
N ARG A 64 4.60 0.94 -7.84
CA ARG A 64 4.53 0.60 -9.27
C ARG A 64 3.52 -0.52 -9.60
N ASP A 65 3.24 -1.38 -8.62
CA ASP A 65 2.39 -2.57 -8.78
C ASP A 65 1.00 -2.33 -8.18
N PHE A 66 0.70 -1.13 -7.67
CA PHE A 66 -0.56 -0.81 -7.02
C PHE A 66 -1.78 -1.00 -7.94
N VAL A 67 -1.67 -0.55 -9.19
CA VAL A 67 -2.66 -0.82 -10.25
C VAL A 67 -2.94 -2.32 -10.39
N ASN A 68 -1.90 -3.17 -10.36
CA ASN A 68 -2.06 -4.62 -10.48
C ASN A 68 -2.81 -5.21 -9.28
N TYR A 69 -2.62 -4.67 -8.08
CA TYR A 69 -3.37 -5.10 -6.90
C TYR A 69 -4.86 -4.76 -7.04
N LEU A 70 -5.19 -3.53 -7.45
CA LEU A 70 -6.57 -3.11 -7.66
C LEU A 70 -7.25 -3.95 -8.75
N GLU A 71 -6.57 -4.19 -9.87
CA GLU A 71 -7.07 -5.04 -10.94
C GLU A 71 -7.31 -6.49 -10.47
N GLY A 72 -6.42 -7.04 -9.64
CA GLY A 72 -6.61 -8.37 -9.03
C GLY A 72 -7.85 -8.44 -8.14
N VAL A 73 -8.07 -7.42 -7.29
CA VAL A 73 -9.26 -7.33 -6.43
C VAL A 73 -10.52 -7.22 -7.29
N ILE A 74 -10.54 -6.35 -8.30
CA ILE A 74 -11.65 -6.18 -9.23
C ILE A 74 -12.01 -7.50 -9.91
N GLY A 75 -11.00 -8.24 -10.39
CA GLY A 75 -11.17 -9.54 -11.02
C GLY A 75 -11.77 -10.60 -10.09
N SER A 76 -11.56 -10.46 -8.78
CA SER A 76 -12.08 -11.36 -7.76
C SER A 76 -13.52 -11.02 -7.32
N LEU A 77 -13.98 -9.78 -7.53
CA LEU A 77 -15.31 -9.33 -7.11
C LEU A 77 -16.43 -9.82 -8.07
N PRO A 78 -17.53 -10.42 -7.56
CA PRO A 78 -18.56 -11.00 -8.40
C PRO A 78 -19.62 -9.99 -8.88
N LEU A 79 -19.85 -8.91 -8.13
CA LEU A 79 -20.92 -7.94 -8.41
C LEU A 79 -20.35 -6.65 -9.00
N GLN A 80 -20.98 -6.16 -10.08
CA GLN A 80 -20.54 -4.92 -10.74
C GLN A 80 -20.49 -3.73 -9.77
N ARG A 81 -21.53 -3.56 -8.93
CA ARG A 81 -21.57 -2.49 -7.91
C ARG A 81 -20.40 -2.49 -6.94
N GLN A 82 -19.77 -3.65 -6.69
CA GLN A 82 -18.59 -3.74 -5.82
C GLN A 82 -17.33 -3.35 -6.59
N ARG A 83 -17.27 -3.71 -7.87
CA ARG A 83 -16.17 -3.33 -8.76
C ARG A 83 -16.14 -1.83 -9.00
N ASP A 84 -17.31 -1.20 -9.17
CA ASP A 84 -17.43 0.25 -9.45
C ASP A 84 -16.71 1.09 -8.38
N VAL A 85 -16.83 0.73 -7.10
CA VAL A 85 -16.12 1.39 -5.99
C VAL A 85 -14.59 1.29 -6.13
N ILE A 86 -14.07 0.15 -6.60
CA ILE A 86 -12.62 -0.04 -6.78
C ILE A 86 -12.15 0.56 -8.10
N TYR A 87 -13.02 0.64 -9.12
CA TYR A 87 -12.72 1.31 -10.38
C TYR A 87 -12.46 2.81 -10.18
N GLU A 88 -13.20 3.47 -9.30
CA GLU A 88 -12.92 4.87 -8.94
C GLU A 88 -11.46 5.05 -8.46
N ASN A 89 -11.01 4.19 -7.53
CA ASN A 89 -9.62 4.19 -7.06
C ASN A 89 -8.61 3.85 -8.17
N LEU A 90 -8.97 2.94 -9.07
CA LEU A 90 -8.10 2.53 -10.18
C LEU A 90 -7.88 3.68 -11.17
N GLU A 91 -8.94 4.41 -11.50
CA GLU A 91 -8.86 5.56 -12.39
C GLU A 91 -8.07 6.71 -11.75
N GLU A 92 -8.24 6.94 -10.45
CA GLU A 92 -7.42 7.91 -9.71
C GLU A 92 -5.93 7.55 -9.76
N GLU A 93 -5.57 6.30 -9.46
CA GLU A 93 -4.18 5.83 -9.49
C GLU A 93 -3.55 5.97 -10.89
N LYS A 94 -4.33 5.65 -11.93
CA LYS A 94 -3.90 5.75 -13.34
C LYS A 94 -3.71 7.20 -13.77
N GLY A 95 -4.57 8.12 -13.34
CA GLY A 95 -4.53 9.53 -13.70
C GLY A 95 -4.53 9.80 -15.23
N ASP A 96 -4.33 11.06 -15.63
CA ASP A 96 -4.05 11.42 -17.03
C ASP A 96 -2.53 11.53 -17.24
N PRO A 97 -1.90 10.68 -18.09
CA PRO A 97 -0.48 10.75 -18.39
C PRO A 97 0.03 12.13 -18.85
N ARG A 98 -0.86 12.94 -19.44
CA ARG A 98 -0.60 14.29 -19.95
C ARG A 98 -0.87 15.38 -18.92
N ALA A 99 -1.43 15.05 -17.75
CA ALA A 99 -1.65 16.02 -16.69
C ALA A 99 -0.32 16.64 -16.25
N THR A 100 -0.39 17.95 -16.04
CA THR A 100 0.65 18.78 -15.44
C THR A 100 0.34 19.10 -13.98
N ALA A 101 -0.95 19.19 -13.65
CA ALA A 101 -1.46 19.28 -12.29
C ALA A 101 -1.19 17.95 -11.55
N ILE A 102 -0.70 18.04 -10.31
CA ILE A 102 -0.25 16.88 -9.53
C ILE A 102 -1.44 15.98 -9.19
N GLU A 103 -2.58 16.57 -8.85
CA GLU A 103 -3.84 15.92 -8.47
C GLU A 103 -4.47 15.07 -9.58
N HIS A 104 -4.02 15.21 -10.83
CA HIS A 104 -4.52 14.44 -11.97
C HIS A 104 -3.44 13.57 -12.61
N MET A 105 -2.23 13.58 -12.04
CA MET A 105 -1.10 12.85 -12.59
C MET A 105 -1.15 11.39 -12.17
N PRO A 106 -0.74 10.44 -13.03
CA PRO A 106 -0.53 9.06 -12.62
C PRO A 106 0.33 9.02 -11.36
N HIS A 107 -0.12 8.31 -10.33
CA HIS A 107 0.59 8.22 -9.06
C HIS A 107 1.99 7.63 -9.24
N THR A 108 2.16 6.71 -10.18
CA THR A 108 3.49 6.18 -10.59
C THR A 108 4.43 7.27 -11.11
N LYS A 109 3.91 8.23 -11.89
CA LYS A 109 4.68 9.38 -12.41
C LYS A 109 5.00 10.37 -11.28
N MET A 110 4.04 10.65 -10.42
CA MET A 110 4.20 11.51 -9.25
C MET A 110 5.27 10.96 -8.29
N PHE A 111 5.20 9.66 -8.00
CA PHE A 111 6.18 8.98 -7.16
C PHE A 111 7.55 8.90 -7.85
N GLN A 112 7.60 8.74 -9.18
CA GLN A 112 8.85 8.82 -9.92
C GLN A 112 9.53 10.19 -9.78
N MET A 113 8.77 11.29 -9.82
CA MET A 113 9.31 12.63 -9.58
C MET A 113 9.89 12.75 -8.17
N PHE A 114 9.20 12.24 -7.15
CA PHE A 114 9.71 12.18 -5.78
C PHE A 114 11.00 11.35 -5.68
N ARG A 115 11.04 10.16 -6.29
CA ARG A 115 12.25 9.31 -6.32
C ARG A 115 13.46 10.06 -6.89
N ARG A 116 13.25 10.75 -8.02
CA ARG A 116 14.32 11.54 -8.64
C ARG A 116 14.74 12.73 -7.77
N SER A 117 13.80 13.41 -7.11
CA SER A 117 14.13 14.58 -6.26
C SER A 117 14.93 14.20 -5.01
N VAL A 118 14.71 13.00 -4.45
CA VAL A 118 15.52 12.50 -3.33
C VAL A 118 16.83 11.85 -3.77
N GLY A 119 17.11 11.76 -5.08
CA GLY A 119 18.38 11.26 -5.61
C GLY A 119 18.42 9.76 -5.89
N VAL A 120 17.27 9.10 -6.07
CA VAL A 120 17.21 7.76 -6.67
C VAL A 120 17.34 7.93 -8.17
N ASP A 121 18.57 7.98 -8.68
CA ASP A 121 18.89 8.08 -10.10
C ASP A 121 19.16 6.70 -10.74
N GLU A 122 19.50 6.67 -12.03
CA GLU A 122 19.79 5.42 -12.76
C GLU A 122 21.00 4.66 -12.19
N ASN A 123 21.99 5.39 -11.64
CA ASN A 123 23.16 4.76 -11.04
C ASN A 123 22.78 4.09 -9.71
N TYR A 124 21.96 4.76 -8.90
CA TYR A 124 21.41 4.19 -7.68
C TYR A 124 20.57 2.95 -7.98
N GLU A 125 19.69 3.00 -8.98
CA GLU A 125 18.84 1.87 -9.39
C GLU A 125 19.65 0.66 -9.88
N ARG A 126 20.80 0.89 -10.52
CA ARG A 126 21.69 -0.17 -11.01
C ARG A 126 22.55 -0.79 -9.91
N THR A 127 22.97 0.01 -8.93
CA THR A 127 23.93 -0.41 -7.90
C THR A 127 23.25 -0.88 -6.61
N THR A 128 22.00 -0.48 -6.38
CA THR A 128 21.21 -0.87 -5.22
C THR A 128 20.32 -2.05 -5.55
N LYS A 129 20.21 -3.00 -4.62
CA LYS A 129 19.32 -4.16 -4.76
C LYS A 129 18.04 -3.94 -3.97
N ALA A 130 16.92 -4.35 -4.55
CA ALA A 130 15.67 -4.47 -3.82
C ALA A 130 15.86 -5.44 -2.64
N CYS A 131 15.33 -5.07 -1.48
CA CYS A 131 15.30 -5.96 -0.34
C CYS A 131 14.45 -7.19 -0.67
N THR A 132 14.93 -8.40 -0.35
CA THR A 132 14.18 -9.64 -0.58
C THR A 132 12.81 -9.60 0.09
N THR A 133 12.70 -9.03 1.29
CA THR A 133 11.42 -8.92 2.01
C THR A 133 10.42 -8.06 1.26
N VAL A 134 10.86 -6.99 0.59
CA VAL A 134 10.00 -6.14 -0.25
C VAL A 134 9.45 -6.92 -1.43
N LEU A 135 10.32 -7.67 -2.12
CA LEU A 135 9.92 -8.49 -3.26
C LEU A 135 8.94 -9.60 -2.85
N VAL A 136 9.24 -10.31 -1.75
CA VAL A 136 8.37 -11.37 -1.23
C VAL A 136 7.03 -10.80 -0.79
N TRP A 137 7.02 -9.68 -0.05
CA TRP A 137 5.78 -9.06 0.41
C TRP A 137 4.92 -8.64 -0.78
N ARG A 138 5.51 -8.01 -1.81
CA ARG A 138 4.83 -7.60 -3.04
C ARG A 138 4.14 -8.78 -3.73
N ASP A 139 4.87 -9.89 -3.87
CA ASP A 139 4.35 -11.09 -4.53
C ASP A 139 3.23 -11.74 -3.72
N LEU A 140 3.38 -11.83 -2.39
CA LEU A 140 2.34 -12.35 -1.51
C LEU A 140 1.09 -11.46 -1.50
N PHE A 141 1.27 -10.14 -1.51
CA PHE A 141 0.16 -9.19 -1.56
C PHE A 141 -0.62 -9.34 -2.87
N LEU A 142 0.08 -9.40 -4.01
CA LEU A 142 -0.55 -9.66 -5.31
C LEU A 142 -1.32 -10.98 -5.33
N GLN A 143 -0.75 -12.05 -4.74
CA GLN A 143 -1.44 -13.34 -4.64
C GLN A 143 -2.75 -13.24 -3.85
N LYS A 144 -2.75 -12.48 -2.74
CA LYS A 144 -3.97 -12.24 -1.96
C LYS A 144 -5.00 -11.47 -2.78
N CYS A 145 -4.61 -10.38 -3.43
CA CYS A 145 -5.51 -9.58 -4.27
C CYS A 145 -6.19 -10.41 -5.38
N ASN A 146 -5.46 -11.39 -5.94
CA ASN A 146 -5.98 -12.32 -6.96
C ASN A 146 -6.74 -13.54 -6.40
N SER A 147 -6.97 -13.59 -5.09
CA SER A 147 -7.64 -14.73 -4.45
C SER A 147 -9.12 -14.78 -4.82
N ARG A 148 -9.60 -15.98 -5.20
CA ARG A 148 -11.05 -16.21 -5.39
C ARG A 148 -11.85 -16.16 -4.08
N GLN A 149 -11.18 -16.17 -2.92
CA GLN A 149 -11.84 -15.98 -1.64
C GLN A 149 -11.98 -14.48 -1.37
N LEU A 150 -13.21 -13.96 -1.46
CA LEU A 150 -13.48 -12.52 -1.39
C LEU A 150 -12.90 -11.84 -0.15
N GLY A 151 -13.00 -12.47 1.01
CA GLY A 151 -12.43 -11.94 2.25
C GLY A 151 -10.90 -11.83 2.20
N VAL A 152 -10.23 -12.69 1.44
CA VAL A 152 -8.78 -12.66 1.25
C VAL A 152 -8.38 -11.60 0.22
N ALA A 153 -9.12 -11.46 -0.87
CA ALA A 153 -8.86 -10.43 -1.88
C ALA A 153 -9.09 -9.02 -1.33
N LEU A 154 -10.19 -8.81 -0.61
CA LEU A 154 -10.53 -7.51 -0.03
C LEU A 154 -9.77 -7.18 1.25
N GLY A 155 -9.50 -8.17 2.10
CA GLY A 155 -8.80 -7.98 3.37
C GLY A 155 -7.29 -8.18 3.31
N GLY A 156 -6.75 -8.33 2.09
CA GLY A 156 -5.36 -8.69 1.83
C GLY A 156 -4.33 -7.70 2.36
#